data_AF-A0A959XWF6-F1
#
_entry.id   AF-A0A959XWF6-F1
#
_cell.length_a   1.000
_cell.length_b   1.000
_cell.length_c   1.000
_cell.angle_alpha   90.00
_cell.angle_beta   90.00
_cell.angle_gamma   90.00
#
_symmetry.space_group_name_H-M   'P 1'
#
loop_
_entity.id
_entity.type
_entity.pdbx_description
1 polymer ?
#
loop_
_entity_poly.entity_id
_entity_poly.type
_entity_poly.pdbx_seq_one_letter_code
_entity_poly.pdbx_strand_id
1 'polypeptide(L)'
;MRIGIAITLSILTFSISSAQDDVMDPIAEKACECLRDMDSTMTKEEMQTTLGLCMLQAAEPYQKQLKKKYKVDLARSDKNAEEFGRMVGFRMASKCPKTFGALSMRLNAMDVEPPPPPPPGVGAGNYTAPAQSIVGKLTSVRSGQFLTLVVLTEDGRTLDFLLLGQAGNVANVLRQPDQGRGATGRWSYSVQELFDPLSRTYRPYYVVANFDAR
;
A
#
# COMPACT_ATOMS: atom_id res chain seq x y z
N MET A 1 67.19 48.50 0.83
CA MET A 1 66.53 47.52 -0.06
C MET A 1 66.10 46.35 0.83
N ARG A 2 64.82 46.17 1.22
CA ARG A 2 63.66 45.71 0.40
C ARG A 2 64.10 44.51 -0.45
N ILE A 3 63.68 43.27 -0.19
CA ILE A 3 62.33 42.68 -0.32
C ILE A 3 62.37 41.38 0.52
N GLY A 4 61.43 41.11 1.43
CA GLY A 4 60.23 40.28 1.17
C GLY A 4 60.61 38.82 0.91
N ILE A 5 60.17 37.82 1.66
CA ILE A 5 58.79 37.35 1.72
C ILE A 5 58.67 36.39 2.91
N ALA A 6 57.74 36.68 3.81
CA ALA A 6 57.25 35.75 4.81
C ALA A 6 56.38 34.69 4.12
N ILE A 7 56.77 33.42 4.20
CA ILE A 7 55.91 32.30 3.81
C ILE A 7 55.36 31.70 5.11
N THR A 8 54.30 32.34 5.60
CA THR A 8 53.34 31.74 6.53
C THR A 8 52.71 30.53 5.84
N LEU A 9 53.17 29.33 6.20
CA LEU A 9 52.58 28.07 5.79
C LEU A 9 51.20 27.94 6.46
N SER A 10 50.20 28.37 5.71
CA SER A 10 48.77 28.29 6.01
C SER A 10 48.41 26.85 6.38
N ILE A 11 48.17 26.63 7.68
CA ILE A 11 47.63 25.39 8.20
C ILE A 11 46.24 25.24 7.58
N LEU A 12 46.10 24.26 6.68
CA LEU A 12 44.82 23.81 6.16
C LEU A 12 43.90 23.49 7.34
N THR A 13 42.96 24.38 7.62
CA THR A 13 41.77 24.03 8.39
C THR A 13 41.00 23.00 7.60
N PHE A 14 41.24 21.73 7.91
CA PHE A 14 40.32 20.65 7.60
C PHE A 14 38.98 21.04 8.23
N SER A 15 38.06 21.58 7.43
CA SER A 15 36.66 21.61 7.79
C SER A 15 36.20 20.16 7.87
N ILE A 16 36.23 19.61 9.08
CA ILE A 16 35.44 18.44 9.42
C ILE A 16 34.00 18.90 9.22
N SER A 17 33.45 18.70 8.02
CA SER A 17 32.01 18.75 7.80
C SER A 17 31.45 17.67 8.71
N SER A 18 31.06 18.04 9.91
CA SER A 18 30.18 17.24 10.73
C SER A 18 28.99 16.90 9.84
N ALA A 19 28.84 15.61 9.53
CA ALA A 19 27.62 15.07 8.96
C ALA A 19 26.51 15.49 9.92
N GLN A 20 25.85 16.60 9.61
CA GLN A 20 24.88 17.24 10.49
C GLN A 20 23.75 16.25 10.71
N ASP A 21 23.71 15.67 11.90
CA ASP A 21 22.61 14.96 12.56
C ASP A 21 21.35 14.88 11.67
N ASP A 22 21.27 13.85 10.83
CA ASP A 22 20.05 13.58 10.06
C ASP A 22 19.02 13.01 11.02
N VAL A 23 18.26 13.88 11.68
CA VAL A 23 17.24 13.51 12.67
C VAL A 23 16.07 12.74 12.05
N MET A 24 15.95 12.70 10.71
CA MET A 24 14.85 11.99 10.05
C MET A 24 14.97 10.47 10.18
N ASP A 25 16.20 9.95 10.24
CA ASP A 25 16.45 8.53 10.43
C ASP A 25 16.02 8.02 11.82
N PRO A 26 16.46 8.62 12.95
CA PRO A 26 16.01 8.20 14.28
C PRO A 26 14.52 8.47 14.50
N ILE A 27 13.94 9.52 13.88
CA ILE A 27 12.49 9.74 13.91
C ILE A 27 11.75 8.60 13.21
N ALA A 28 12.21 8.21 12.01
CA ALA A 28 11.62 7.11 11.26
C ALA A 28 11.74 5.79 12.01
N GLU A 29 12.92 5.46 12.55
CA GLU A 29 13.15 4.24 13.32
C GLU A 29 12.21 4.17 14.55
N LYS A 30 12.10 5.26 15.32
CA LYS A 30 11.22 5.32 16.48
C LYS A 30 9.73 5.29 16.12
N ALA A 31 9.35 5.91 14.99
CA ALA A 31 7.99 5.79 14.46
C ALA A 31 7.67 4.35 14.04
N CYS A 32 8.64 3.64 13.44
CA CYS A 32 8.49 2.22 13.10
C CYS A 32 8.33 1.34 14.35
N GLU A 33 9.03 1.64 15.43
CA GLU A 33 8.87 0.94 16.72
C GLU A 33 7.45 1.12 17.26
N CYS A 34 6.96 2.37 17.32
CA CYS A 34 5.60 2.69 17.76
C CYS A 34 4.52 1.94 16.96
N LEU A 35 4.73 1.73 15.66
CA LEU A 35 3.78 1.00 14.80
C LEU A 35 3.78 -0.51 14.98
N ARG A 36 4.82 -1.10 15.58
CA ARG A 36 4.88 -2.55 15.82
C ARG A 36 3.85 -2.99 16.84
N ASP A 37 3.47 -2.09 17.74
CA ASP A 37 2.53 -2.35 18.83
C ASP A 37 1.09 -2.02 18.44
N MET A 38 0.85 -1.69 17.17
CA MET A 38 -0.45 -1.28 16.67
C MET A 38 -1.39 -2.46 16.48
N ASP A 39 -2.63 -2.31 16.96
CA ASP A 39 -3.66 -3.34 16.84
C ASP A 39 -4.07 -3.53 15.37
N SER A 40 -4.15 -4.79 14.94
CA SER A 40 -4.62 -5.16 13.60
C SER A 40 -6.11 -4.89 13.35
N THR A 41 -6.89 -4.58 14.39
CA THR A 41 -8.33 -4.34 14.29
C THR A 41 -8.72 -2.87 14.06
N MET A 42 -7.76 -1.95 14.10
CA MET A 42 -8.02 -0.51 13.91
C MET A 42 -8.59 -0.19 12.53
N THR A 43 -9.45 0.83 12.45
CA THR A 43 -9.95 1.38 11.19
C THR A 43 -8.84 2.10 10.42
N LYS A 44 -9.12 2.45 9.16
CA LYS A 44 -8.18 3.21 8.32
C LYS A 44 -7.83 4.55 8.97
N GLU A 45 -8.84 5.28 9.43
CA GLU A 45 -8.72 6.58 10.06
C GLU A 45 -7.93 6.48 11.38
N GLU A 46 -8.17 5.43 12.17
CA GLU A 46 -7.43 5.16 13.40
C GLU A 46 -5.97 4.82 13.13
N MET A 47 -5.68 4.03 12.10
CA MET A 47 -4.30 3.72 11.68
C MET A 47 -3.56 4.94 11.15
N GLN A 48 -4.21 5.80 10.35
CA GLN A 48 -3.62 7.05 9.86
C GLN A 48 -3.34 8.01 11.02
N THR A 49 -4.28 8.12 11.96
CA THR A 49 -4.12 8.95 13.15
C THR A 49 -2.98 8.44 14.04
N THR A 50 -2.92 7.13 14.26
CA THR A 50 -1.87 6.48 15.06
C THR A 50 -0.51 6.66 14.41
N LEU A 51 -0.40 6.49 13.09
CA LEU A 51 0.82 6.77 12.34
C LEU A 51 1.28 8.22 12.53
N GLY A 52 0.37 9.19 12.38
CA GLY A 52 0.67 10.60 12.61
C GLY A 52 1.16 10.87 14.03
N LEU A 53 0.53 10.28 15.04
CA LEU A 53 0.92 10.41 16.44
C LEU A 53 2.30 9.82 16.71
N CYS A 54 2.60 8.63 16.19
CA CYS A 54 3.91 7.99 16.31
C CYS A 54 5.02 8.88 15.72
N MET A 55 4.76 9.50 14.56
CA MET A 55 5.73 10.42 13.94
C MET A 55 5.94 11.68 14.79
N LEU A 56 4.87 12.26 15.35
CA LEU A 56 4.95 13.46 16.19
C LEU A 56 5.68 13.20 17.51
N GLN A 57 5.37 12.08 18.18
CA GLN A 57 6.06 11.65 19.41
C GLN A 57 7.55 11.37 19.18
N ALA A 58 7.88 10.75 18.04
CA ALA A 58 9.27 10.53 17.67
C ALA A 58 10.02 11.85 17.39
N ALA A 59 9.32 12.87 16.89
CA ALA A 59 9.86 14.16 16.50
C ALA A 59 9.96 15.20 17.62
N GLU A 60 9.24 15.01 18.73
CA GLU A 60 9.23 15.91 19.89
C GLU A 60 10.63 16.36 20.36
N PRO A 61 11.63 15.46 20.56
CA PRO A 61 12.96 15.88 20.99
C PRO A 61 13.75 16.65 19.92
N TYR A 62 13.30 16.65 18.67
CA TYR A 62 14.03 17.21 17.52
C TYR A 62 13.41 18.49 16.94
N GLN A 63 12.37 19.06 17.57
CA GLN A 63 11.65 20.24 17.06
C GLN A 63 12.55 21.40 16.61
N LYS A 64 13.60 21.72 17.39
CA LYS A 64 14.55 22.80 17.04
C LYS A 64 15.33 22.50 15.76
N GLN A 65 15.73 21.24 15.56
CA GLN A 65 16.47 20.78 14.40
C GLN A 65 15.57 20.69 13.16
N LEU A 66 14.34 20.19 13.34
CA LEU A 66 13.30 20.14 12.32
C LEU A 66 12.99 21.55 11.76
N LYS A 67 12.82 22.53 12.66
CA LYS A 67 12.57 23.92 12.28
C LYS A 67 13.75 24.56 11.55
N LYS A 68 14.99 24.31 12.02
CA LYS A 68 16.19 24.93 11.46
C LYS A 68 16.63 24.33 10.13
N LYS A 69 16.59 23.00 9.99
CA LYS A 69 17.17 22.26 8.85
C LYS A 69 16.11 21.86 7.81
N TYR A 70 14.92 21.48 8.25
CA TYR A 70 13.86 20.97 7.37
C TYR A 70 12.69 21.96 7.23
N LYS A 71 12.76 23.13 7.87
CA LYS A 71 11.72 24.18 7.88
C LYS A 71 10.35 23.68 8.36
N VAL A 72 10.33 22.55 9.09
CA VAL A 72 9.11 21.97 9.66
C VAL A 72 8.88 22.59 11.04
N ASP A 73 7.75 23.28 11.18
CA ASP A 73 7.27 23.77 12.47
C ASP A 73 6.05 22.95 12.92
N LEU A 74 6.27 21.99 13.82
CA LEU A 74 5.22 21.11 14.35
C LEU A 74 4.23 21.84 15.28
N ALA A 75 4.51 23.09 15.65
CA ALA A 75 3.59 23.92 16.43
C ALA A 75 2.60 24.74 15.57
N ARG A 76 2.72 24.70 14.22
CA ARG A 76 1.81 25.36 13.28
C ARG A 76 1.28 24.33 12.27
N SER A 77 0.05 23.87 12.49
CA SER A 77 -0.41 22.54 12.07
C SER A 77 -0.77 22.32 10.59
N ASP A 78 -0.88 23.35 9.74
CA ASP A 78 -1.71 23.14 8.53
C ASP A 78 -0.94 22.86 7.23
N LYS A 79 0.32 23.30 7.11
CA LYS A 79 1.12 23.11 5.86
C LYS A 79 2.38 22.28 6.03
N ASN A 80 2.94 22.23 7.23
CA ASN A 80 4.23 21.59 7.47
C ASN A 80 4.11 20.13 7.90
N ALA A 81 2.92 19.71 8.38
CA ALA A 81 2.68 18.36 8.89
C ALA A 81 2.67 17.31 7.77
N GLU A 82 2.08 17.64 6.62
CA GLU A 82 2.02 16.72 5.47
C GLU A 82 3.42 16.50 4.85
N GLU A 83 4.18 17.58 4.64
CA GLU A 83 5.55 17.48 4.11
C GLU A 83 6.46 16.70 5.07
N PHE A 84 6.31 16.94 6.38
CA PHE A 84 6.98 16.17 7.41
C PHE A 84 6.62 14.69 7.35
N GLY A 85 5.32 14.36 7.32
CA GLY A 85 4.84 12.98 7.22
C GLY A 85 5.37 12.27 5.96
N ARG A 86 5.44 12.97 4.83
CA ARG A 86 6.02 12.45 3.58
C ARG A 86 7.51 12.15 3.70
N MET A 87 8.29 13.07 4.28
CA MET A 87 9.74 12.88 4.47
C MET A 87 10.03 11.71 5.41
N VAL A 88 9.32 11.63 6.54
CA VAL A 88 9.47 10.54 7.50
C VAL A 88 9.01 9.21 6.88
N GLY A 89 7.87 9.20 6.18
CA GLY A 89 7.37 8.01 5.47
C GLY A 89 8.36 7.44 4.46
N PHE A 90 9.06 8.29 3.71
CA PHE A 90 10.11 7.85 2.78
C PHE A 90 11.30 7.20 3.52
N ARG A 91 11.71 7.75 4.65
CA ARG A 91 12.77 7.16 5.49
C ARG A 91 12.31 5.85 6.12
N MET A 92 11.06 5.77 6.58
CA MET A 92 10.47 4.53 7.12
C MET A 92 10.44 3.41 6.08
N ALA A 93 10.14 3.71 4.81
CA ALA A 93 10.20 2.72 3.73
C ALA A 93 11.60 2.09 3.60
N SER A 94 12.66 2.86 3.90
CA SER A 94 14.04 2.37 3.87
C SER A 94 14.46 1.68 5.17
N LYS A 95 14.06 2.23 6.32
CA LYS A 95 14.47 1.77 7.66
C LYS A 95 13.67 0.57 8.17
N CYS A 96 12.37 0.53 7.88
CA CYS A 96 11.47 -0.54 8.31
C CYS A 96 10.53 -1.01 7.19
N PRO A 97 11.06 -1.48 6.04
CA PRO A 97 10.28 -1.83 4.86
C PRO A 97 9.16 -2.84 5.14
N LYS A 98 9.37 -3.78 6.08
CA LYS A 98 8.36 -4.78 6.46
C LYS A 98 7.17 -4.14 7.18
N THR A 99 7.42 -3.35 8.22
CA THR A 99 6.38 -2.69 9.03
C THR A 99 5.65 -1.63 8.22
N PHE A 100 6.40 -0.75 7.55
CA PHE A 100 5.85 0.32 6.74
C PHE A 100 5.10 -0.23 5.51
N GLY A 101 5.64 -1.27 4.86
CA GLY A 101 4.99 -1.93 3.74
C GLY A 101 3.65 -2.58 4.14
N ALA A 102 3.62 -3.30 5.27
CA ALA A 102 2.39 -3.89 5.78
C ALA A 102 1.32 -2.84 6.11
N LEU A 103 1.72 -1.71 6.72
CA LEU A 103 0.82 -0.60 6.98
C LEU A 103 0.29 0.04 5.69
N SER A 104 1.17 0.32 4.73
CA SER A 104 0.79 0.91 3.44
C SER A 104 -0.16 0.01 2.67
N MET A 105 0.09 -1.30 2.62
CA MET A 105 -0.82 -2.26 2.02
C MET A 105 -2.19 -2.28 2.68
N ARG A 106 -2.25 -2.15 4.02
CA ARG A 106 -3.53 -2.10 4.76
C ARG A 106 -4.31 -0.82 4.47
N LEU A 107 -3.65 0.34 4.52
CA LEU A 107 -4.28 1.62 4.23
C LEU A 107 -4.82 1.67 2.80
N ASN A 108 -4.07 1.16 1.83
CA ASN A 108 -4.50 1.09 0.43
C ASN A 108 -5.60 0.05 0.20
N ALA A 109 -5.58 -1.07 0.91
CA ALA A 109 -6.64 -2.08 0.80
C ALA A 109 -7.97 -1.62 1.38
N MET A 110 -7.97 -0.58 2.22
CA MET A 110 -9.16 0.06 2.78
C MET A 110 -9.69 1.23 1.93
N ASP A 111 -8.95 1.64 0.90
CA ASP A 111 -9.38 2.62 -0.13
C ASP A 111 -10.08 1.97 -1.33
N VAL A 112 -10.19 0.64 -1.33
CA VAL A 112 -11.07 -0.05 -2.26
C VAL A 112 -12.48 0.16 -1.75
N GLU A 113 -13.19 1.12 -2.33
CA GLU A 113 -14.62 1.32 -2.10
C GLU A 113 -15.31 -0.06 -2.18
N PRO A 114 -16.00 -0.51 -1.11
CA PRO A 114 -16.78 -1.73 -1.20
C PRO A 114 -17.77 -1.56 -2.35
N PRO A 115 -17.94 -2.58 -3.22
CA PRO A 115 -18.98 -2.52 -4.25
C PRO A 115 -20.33 -2.21 -3.58
N PRO A 116 -21.20 -1.42 -4.24
CA PRO A 116 -22.44 -0.95 -3.63
C PRO A 116 -23.24 -2.10 -3.01
N PRO A 117 -23.86 -1.89 -1.84
CA PRO A 117 -24.57 -2.94 -1.13
C PRO A 117 -25.63 -3.58 -2.02
N PRO A 118 -25.81 -4.92 -1.97
CA PRO A 118 -26.83 -5.59 -2.75
C PRO A 118 -28.23 -5.07 -2.36
N PRO A 119 -29.19 -5.04 -3.31
CA PRO A 119 -30.54 -4.58 -3.04
C PRO A 119 -31.17 -5.32 -1.85
N PRO A 120 -32.02 -4.64 -1.04
CA PRO A 120 -32.57 -5.22 0.18
C PRO A 120 -33.42 -6.46 -0.15
N GLY A 121 -33.11 -7.61 0.45
CA GLY A 121 -33.98 -8.80 0.34
C GLY A 121 -33.34 -10.19 0.40
N VAL A 122 -32.02 -10.34 0.55
CA VAL A 122 -31.37 -11.67 0.57
C VAL A 122 -30.96 -12.09 1.97
N GLY A 123 -31.83 -12.90 2.60
CA GLY A 123 -31.58 -13.57 3.88
C GLY A 123 -30.63 -14.77 3.75
N ALA A 124 -29.99 -15.10 4.87
CA ALA A 124 -29.06 -16.23 4.99
C ALA A 124 -29.78 -17.58 4.83
N GLY A 125 -29.56 -18.25 3.70
CA GLY A 125 -30.04 -19.60 3.45
C GLY A 125 -29.77 -20.00 2.00
N ASN A 126 -28.79 -20.89 1.79
CA ASN A 126 -28.31 -21.34 0.47
C ASN A 126 -27.85 -20.23 -0.48
N TYR A 127 -26.59 -19.82 -0.33
CA TYR A 127 -25.92 -18.83 -1.15
C TYR A 127 -25.67 -19.31 -2.60
N THR A 128 -26.70 -19.29 -3.44
CA THR A 128 -26.54 -18.92 -4.84
C THR A 128 -26.89 -17.44 -4.96
N ALA A 129 -25.93 -16.58 -4.60
CA ALA A 129 -26.00 -15.17 -4.97
C ALA A 129 -26.16 -15.10 -6.50
N PRO A 130 -27.03 -14.22 -7.05
CA PRO A 130 -27.11 -14.06 -8.48
C PRO A 130 -25.72 -13.63 -8.98
N ALA A 131 -25.11 -14.46 -9.84
CA ALA A 131 -23.78 -14.18 -10.35
C ALA A 131 -23.84 -12.84 -11.12
N GLN A 132 -23.09 -11.86 -10.61
CA GLN A 132 -22.85 -10.61 -11.34
C GLN A 132 -22.04 -10.95 -12.59
N SER A 133 -22.14 -10.14 -13.64
CA SER A 133 -21.40 -10.40 -14.88
C SER A 133 -20.75 -9.15 -15.43
N ILE A 134 -19.54 -9.30 -15.97
CA ILE A 134 -18.80 -8.24 -16.64
C ILE A 134 -18.18 -8.75 -17.94
N VAL A 135 -18.05 -7.88 -18.94
CA VAL A 135 -17.38 -8.22 -20.20
C VAL A 135 -15.93 -7.77 -20.13
N GLY A 136 -15.01 -8.67 -20.50
CA GLY A 136 -13.60 -8.37 -20.46
C GLY A 136 -12.72 -9.43 -21.11
N LYS A 137 -11.45 -9.06 -21.26
CA LYS A 137 -10.40 -9.87 -21.87
C LYS A 137 -9.46 -10.41 -20.80
N LEU A 138 -9.22 -11.72 -20.80
CA LEU A 138 -8.21 -12.34 -19.96
C LEU A 138 -6.82 -11.88 -20.39
N THR A 139 -6.11 -11.16 -19.52
CA THR A 139 -4.77 -10.63 -19.83
C THR A 139 -3.67 -11.48 -19.20
N SER A 140 -3.93 -12.04 -18.01
CA SER A 140 -2.95 -12.87 -17.31
C SER A 140 -3.64 -13.87 -16.39
N VAL A 141 -2.90 -14.92 -16.06
CA VAL A 141 -3.27 -15.93 -15.08
C VAL A 141 -2.09 -16.04 -14.12
N ARG A 142 -2.33 -15.79 -12.83
CA ARG A 142 -1.34 -15.88 -11.77
C ARG A 142 -1.58 -17.16 -10.98
N SER A 143 -0.51 -17.93 -10.78
CA SER A 143 -0.53 -19.18 -10.02
C SER A 143 -0.17 -18.91 -8.56
N GLY A 144 -0.95 -19.49 -7.65
CA GLY A 144 -0.75 -19.48 -6.20
C GLY A 144 -1.39 -20.73 -5.58
N GLN A 145 -1.89 -20.64 -4.34
CA GLN A 145 -2.70 -21.72 -3.77
C GLN A 145 -4.01 -21.93 -4.55
N PHE A 146 -4.55 -20.85 -5.11
CA PHE A 146 -5.63 -20.84 -6.08
C PHE A 146 -5.19 -20.01 -7.29
N LEU A 147 -5.86 -20.20 -8.43
CA LEU A 147 -5.59 -19.38 -9.61
C LEU A 147 -6.26 -18.00 -9.48
N THR A 148 -5.56 -16.97 -9.91
CA THR A 148 -6.10 -15.63 -10.08
C THR A 148 -6.10 -15.26 -11.55
N LEU A 149 -7.30 -15.01 -12.10
CA LEU A 149 -7.52 -14.57 -13.47
C LEU A 149 -7.57 -13.05 -13.50
N VAL A 150 -6.70 -12.44 -14.29
CA VAL A 150 -6.62 -10.98 -14.43
C VAL A 150 -7.34 -10.59 -15.71
N VAL A 151 -8.44 -9.85 -15.57
CA VAL A 151 -9.34 -9.50 -16.68
C VAL A 151 -9.36 -7.99 -16.87
N LEU A 152 -9.04 -7.54 -18.08
CA LEU A 152 -9.20 -6.15 -18.52
C LEU A 152 -10.64 -5.97 -19.01
N THR A 153 -11.42 -5.14 -18.33
CA THR A 153 -12.82 -4.86 -18.64
C THR A 153 -12.93 -3.82 -19.75
N GLU A 154 -14.10 -3.74 -20.40
CA GLU A 154 -14.32 -2.80 -21.51
C GLU A 154 -14.18 -1.32 -21.10
N ASP A 155 -14.39 -1.01 -19.80
CA ASP A 155 -14.19 0.33 -19.23
C ASP A 155 -12.73 0.63 -18.85
N GLY A 156 -11.79 -0.28 -19.18
CA GLY A 156 -10.35 -0.09 -18.99
C GLY A 156 -9.83 -0.47 -17.60
N ARG A 157 -10.70 -0.91 -16.68
CA ARG A 157 -10.27 -1.41 -15.36
C ARG A 157 -9.69 -2.82 -15.47
N THR A 158 -8.83 -3.17 -14.54
CA THR A 158 -8.34 -4.55 -14.39
C THR A 158 -8.92 -5.15 -13.13
N LEU A 159 -9.59 -6.30 -13.25
CA LEU A 159 -10.19 -7.02 -12.14
C LEU A 159 -9.50 -8.38 -11.93
N ASP A 160 -9.35 -8.74 -10.66
CA ASP A 160 -8.77 -10.00 -10.23
C ASP A 160 -9.87 -10.96 -9.78
N PHE A 161 -10.00 -12.08 -10.49
CA PHE A 161 -10.95 -13.14 -10.17
C PHE A 161 -10.24 -14.36 -9.59
N LEU A 162 -10.68 -14.80 -8.42
CA LEU A 162 -10.22 -16.05 -7.81
C LEU A 162 -11.01 -17.24 -8.38
N LEU A 163 -10.30 -18.29 -8.74
CA LEU A 163 -10.89 -19.59 -9.07
C LEU A 163 -10.71 -20.53 -7.87
N LEU A 164 -11.73 -20.59 -7.02
CA LEU A 164 -11.71 -21.39 -5.77
C LEU A 164 -12.38 -22.74 -5.89
N GLY A 165 -13.20 -22.94 -6.92
CA GLY A 165 -13.99 -24.15 -7.13
C GLY A 165 -14.32 -24.38 -8.59
N GLN A 166 -15.36 -25.17 -8.84
CA GLN A 166 -15.83 -25.39 -10.20
C GLN A 166 -16.45 -24.11 -10.75
N ALA A 167 -15.91 -23.64 -11.87
CA ALA A 167 -16.48 -22.54 -12.65
C ALA A 167 -16.80 -23.04 -14.06
N GLY A 168 -18.02 -22.76 -14.52
CA GLY A 168 -18.50 -23.17 -15.83
C GLY A 168 -17.62 -22.59 -16.93
N ASN A 169 -17.22 -23.43 -17.90
CA ASN A 169 -16.41 -23.08 -19.07
C ASN A 169 -15.02 -22.46 -18.81
N VAL A 170 -14.69 -22.00 -17.61
CA VAL A 170 -13.38 -21.43 -17.25
C VAL A 170 -12.27 -22.46 -17.42
N ALA A 171 -12.51 -23.71 -17.00
CA ALA A 171 -11.54 -24.79 -17.18
C ALA A 171 -11.21 -25.04 -18.67
N ASN A 172 -12.14 -24.78 -19.59
CA ASN A 172 -11.91 -24.93 -21.02
C ASN A 172 -11.01 -23.82 -21.56
N VAL A 173 -11.19 -22.58 -21.08
CA VAL A 173 -10.31 -21.44 -21.42
C VAL A 173 -8.89 -21.71 -20.93
N LEU A 174 -8.73 -22.18 -19.70
CA LEU A 174 -7.41 -22.41 -19.10
C LEU A 174 -6.62 -23.55 -19.76
N ARG A 175 -7.28 -24.43 -20.52
CA ARG A 175 -6.64 -25.50 -21.30
C ARG A 175 -6.10 -25.05 -22.65
N GLN A 176 -6.44 -23.83 -23.10
CA GLN A 176 -5.93 -23.28 -24.33
C GLN A 176 -4.43 -22.96 -24.22
N PRO A 177 -3.71 -22.85 -25.36
CA PRO A 177 -2.36 -22.30 -25.37
C PRO A 177 -2.31 -20.97 -24.62
N ASP A 178 -1.21 -20.73 -23.89
CA ASP A 178 -1.03 -19.56 -23.03
C ASP A 178 -2.13 -19.36 -21.97
N GLN A 179 -2.80 -20.44 -21.57
CA GLN A 179 -3.89 -20.45 -20.58
C GLN A 179 -5.08 -19.56 -20.98
N GLY A 180 -5.34 -19.46 -22.28
CA GLY A 180 -6.45 -18.69 -22.82
C GLY A 180 -6.26 -17.17 -22.72
N ARG A 181 -5.02 -16.69 -22.50
CA ARG A 181 -4.70 -15.26 -22.59
C ARG A 181 -5.17 -14.71 -23.92
N GLY A 182 -5.87 -13.59 -23.86
CA GLY A 182 -6.51 -12.97 -25.01
C GLY A 182 -7.99 -13.32 -25.18
N ALA A 183 -8.48 -14.37 -24.51
CA ALA A 183 -9.90 -14.74 -24.55
C ALA A 183 -10.76 -13.58 -24.04
N THR A 184 -11.77 -13.22 -24.83
CA THR A 184 -12.71 -12.14 -24.53
C THR A 184 -14.11 -12.71 -24.40
N GLY A 185 -14.84 -12.29 -23.37
CA GLY A 185 -16.14 -12.85 -23.07
C GLY A 185 -16.78 -12.23 -21.85
N ARG A 186 -17.92 -12.80 -21.47
CA ARG A 186 -18.65 -12.46 -20.24
C ARG A 186 -18.14 -13.34 -19.11
N TRP A 187 -17.64 -12.70 -18.06
CA TRP A 187 -17.20 -13.32 -16.82
C TRP A 187 -18.31 -13.17 -15.79
N SER A 188 -18.87 -14.29 -15.33
CA SER A 188 -19.86 -14.31 -14.25
C SER A 188 -19.15 -14.64 -12.94
N TYR A 189 -19.46 -13.91 -11.87
CA TYR A 189 -18.77 -13.99 -10.59
C TYR A 189 -19.68 -13.70 -9.41
N SER A 190 -19.26 -14.11 -8.22
CA SER A 190 -19.83 -13.68 -6.95
C SER A 190 -18.80 -12.91 -6.15
N VAL A 191 -19.26 -11.97 -5.32
CA VAL A 191 -18.41 -11.33 -4.31
C VAL A 191 -18.50 -12.19 -3.06
N GLN A 192 -17.36 -12.64 -2.54
CA GLN A 192 -17.28 -13.43 -1.31
C GLN A 192 -16.33 -12.76 -0.33
N GLU A 193 -16.77 -12.66 0.93
CA GLU A 193 -15.91 -12.25 2.04
C GLU A 193 -15.00 -13.41 2.42
N LEU A 194 -13.70 -13.28 2.12
CA LEU A 194 -12.69 -14.30 2.42
C LEU A 194 -11.63 -13.73 3.36
N PHE A 195 -11.15 -14.56 4.27
CA PHE A 195 -10.08 -14.18 5.17
C PHE A 195 -8.77 -14.02 4.40
N ASP A 196 -8.25 -12.80 4.33
CA ASP A 196 -6.95 -12.51 3.74
C ASP A 196 -5.83 -12.71 4.79
N PRO A 197 -4.92 -13.66 4.59
CA PRO A 197 -3.85 -13.92 5.55
C PRO A 197 -2.86 -12.75 5.70
N LEU A 198 -2.73 -11.86 4.70
CA LEU A 198 -1.80 -10.73 4.74
C LEU A 198 -2.31 -9.60 5.65
N SER A 199 -3.59 -9.24 5.52
CA SER A 199 -4.20 -8.24 6.41
C SER A 199 -4.75 -8.81 7.69
N ARG A 200 -4.99 -10.12 7.75
CA ARG A 200 -5.67 -10.83 8.85
C ARG A 200 -7.11 -10.34 9.07
N THR A 201 -7.82 -10.03 7.99
CA THR A 201 -9.24 -9.66 8.05
C THR A 201 -10.00 -10.25 6.85
N TYR A 202 -11.32 -10.32 6.97
CA TYR A 202 -12.19 -10.67 5.84
C TYR A 202 -12.25 -9.50 4.87
N ARG A 203 -12.14 -9.80 3.58
CA ARG A 203 -12.26 -8.83 2.49
C ARG A 203 -13.10 -9.40 1.36
N PRO A 204 -13.75 -8.52 0.56
CA PRO A 204 -14.45 -8.94 -0.63
C PRO A 204 -13.47 -9.37 -1.72
N TYR A 205 -13.66 -10.58 -2.24
CA TYR A 205 -12.98 -11.08 -3.42
C TYR A 205 -14.00 -11.45 -4.51
N TYR A 206 -13.65 -11.20 -5.77
CA TYR A 206 -14.43 -11.70 -6.89
C TYR A 206 -14.08 -13.16 -7.15
N VAL A 207 -15.03 -14.05 -6.98
CA VAL A 207 -14.87 -15.48 -7.24
C VAL A 207 -15.58 -15.80 -8.55
N VAL A 208 -14.82 -16.28 -9.55
CA VAL A 208 -15.39 -16.60 -10.86
C VAL A 208 -16.30 -17.83 -10.78
N ALA A 209 -17.45 -17.74 -11.43
CA ALA A 209 -18.47 -18.79 -11.49
C ALA A 209 -18.68 -19.31 -12.91
N ASN A 210 -18.55 -18.48 -13.94
CA ASN A 210 -18.70 -18.89 -15.34
C ASN A 210 -17.91 -17.98 -16.30
N PHE A 211 -17.59 -18.51 -17.48
CA PHE A 211 -17.13 -17.73 -18.63
C PHE A 211 -17.93 -18.07 -19.89
N ASP A 212 -18.47 -17.07 -20.55
CA ASP A 212 -19.12 -17.22 -21.86
C ASP A 212 -18.30 -16.45 -22.90
N ALA A 213 -17.70 -17.18 -23.84
CA ALA A 213 -16.91 -16.59 -24.92
C ALA A 213 -17.79 -15.69 -25.80
N ARG A 214 -17.19 -14.61 -26.32
CA ARG A 214 -17.82 -13.70 -27.28
C ARG A 214 -17.35 -13.98 -28.71
#